data_AF-A0A7Y1ZUW0-F1
#
_entry.id   AF-A0A7Y1ZUW0-F1
#
_cell.length_a   1.000
_cell.length_b   1.000
_cell.length_c   1.000
_cell.angle_alpha   90.00
_cell.angle_beta   90.00
_cell.angle_gamma   90.00
#
_symmetry.space_group_name_H-M   'P 1'
#
loop_
_entity.id
_entity.type
_entity.pdbx_description
1 polymer ?
#
loop_
_entity_poly.entity_id
_entity_poly.type
_entity_poly.pdbx_seq_one_letter_code
_entity_poly.pdbx_strand_id
1 'polypeptide(L)'
;LEPDASWCEPGGVPASPLGNGGAFGGKSTSMAGDVARRLADEHGRAVRVVLSREDTVRLGPKRPPLAIGVGADGAGVARLARPSIAADEAGLRASIAAVAPAIDVEFVDVAGPEVSADLRGAGWAEVAAVLSSLHDAPDRVVAPNGVTASAWWEDDRLVVDVDCGDALDDVVLRSYCLGAAHMALGMVRSEGLAVGVDGVPLDLTVRSFGVLRAVDTPQIDVRIARSDGEPVNGSDAVFAAVLAAAWRRDGFAPRWPSAH
;
A
#
# COMPACT_ATOMS: atom_id res chain seq x y z
N LEU A 1 0.83 11.32 -7.76
CA LEU A 1 0.50 11.89 -6.44
C LEU A 1 1.01 13.31 -6.32
N GLU A 2 0.21 14.17 -5.69
CA GLU A 2 0.67 15.48 -5.23
C GLU A 2 1.60 15.32 -4.03
N PRO A 3 2.68 16.13 -3.92
CA PRO A 3 3.51 16.17 -2.72
C PRO A 3 2.69 16.57 -1.48
N ASP A 4 3.27 16.28 -0.33
CA ASP A 4 2.75 16.70 0.97
C ASP A 4 2.68 18.23 1.03
N ALA A 5 1.50 18.74 1.34
CA ALA A 5 1.29 20.17 1.47
C ALA A 5 0.33 20.46 2.61
N SER A 6 0.58 21.57 3.31
CA SER A 6 -0.30 22.09 4.34
C SER A 6 -0.18 23.61 4.37
N TRP A 7 -1.17 24.27 4.97
CA TRP A 7 -1.10 25.70 5.23
C TRP A 7 -1.73 26.00 6.60
N CYS A 8 -1.31 27.09 7.21
CA CYS A 8 -1.79 27.54 8.51
C CYS A 8 -1.80 29.07 8.60
N GLU A 9 -2.77 29.63 9.31
CA GLU A 9 -2.74 31.02 9.80
C GLU A 9 -2.07 31.08 11.19
N PRO A 10 -1.58 32.26 11.63
CA PRO A 10 -1.04 32.41 12.98
C PRO A 10 -2.08 32.04 14.05
N GLY A 11 -1.71 31.19 15.01
CA GLY A 11 -2.60 30.66 16.06
C GLY A 11 -3.68 29.69 15.56
N GLY A 12 -3.65 29.30 14.28
CA GLY A 12 -4.63 28.42 13.67
C GLY A 12 -4.36 26.91 13.83
N VAL A 13 -5.26 26.11 13.27
CA VAL A 13 -5.08 24.66 13.07
C VAL A 13 -4.65 24.42 11.61
N PRO A 14 -3.54 23.72 11.36
CA PRO A 14 -3.06 23.50 10.00
C PRO A 14 -4.02 22.61 9.20
N ALA A 15 -4.15 22.89 7.90
CA ALA A 15 -4.92 22.05 6.99
C ALA A 15 -4.27 20.66 6.85
N SER A 16 -5.07 19.59 6.91
CA SER A 16 -4.54 18.23 6.83
C SER A 16 -3.92 17.92 5.45
N PRO A 17 -2.68 17.39 5.39
CA PRO A 17 -2.08 16.90 4.15
C PRO A 17 -2.86 15.79 3.46
N LEU A 18 -3.75 15.08 4.18
CA LEU A 18 -4.62 14.03 3.64
C LEU A 18 -5.63 14.57 2.63
N GLY A 19 -6.00 15.85 2.72
CA GLY A 19 -6.91 16.49 1.76
C GLY A 19 -6.30 16.72 0.37
N ASN A 20 -4.99 16.54 0.21
CA ASN A 20 -4.26 16.86 -1.03
C ASN A 20 -3.94 15.60 -1.84
N GLY A 21 -4.83 15.23 -2.77
CA GLY A 21 -4.52 14.28 -3.85
C GLY A 21 -4.27 12.83 -3.43
N GLY A 22 -4.86 12.39 -2.31
CA GLY A 22 -4.73 11.02 -1.79
C GLY A 22 -3.37 10.73 -1.15
N ALA A 23 -3.33 9.75 -0.24
CA ALA A 23 -2.14 9.41 0.53
C ALA A 23 -1.84 7.90 0.56
N PHE A 24 -2.86 7.04 0.43
CA PHE A 24 -2.75 5.59 0.65
C PHE A 24 -1.99 5.25 1.94
N GLY A 25 -2.17 6.06 2.99
CA GLY A 25 -1.45 5.98 4.26
C GLY A 25 -0.19 6.87 4.38
N GLY A 26 0.46 7.24 3.28
CA GLY A 26 1.80 7.83 3.29
C GLY A 26 1.91 9.28 3.79
N LYS A 27 0.79 9.92 4.14
CA LYS A 27 0.73 11.32 4.61
C LYS A 27 0.18 11.46 6.03
N SER A 28 -0.12 10.36 6.73
CA SER A 28 -0.66 10.40 8.09
C SER A 28 0.29 11.07 9.08
N THR A 29 1.60 10.90 8.87
CA THR A 29 2.68 11.41 9.73
C THR A 29 3.43 12.61 9.14
N SER A 30 2.86 13.28 8.14
CA SER A 30 3.53 14.35 7.40
C SER A 30 3.85 15.57 8.27
N MET A 31 5.11 16.00 8.27
CA MET A 31 5.57 17.19 9.01
C MET A 31 5.03 18.53 8.47
N ALA A 32 4.43 18.54 7.27
CA ALA A 32 4.07 19.78 6.57
C ALA A 32 3.14 20.68 7.41
N GLY A 33 2.21 20.09 8.18
CA GLY A 33 1.29 20.84 9.04
C GLY A 33 1.98 21.53 10.20
N ASP A 34 2.87 20.82 10.90
CA ASP A 34 3.62 21.39 12.03
C ASP A 34 4.57 22.50 11.59
N VAL A 35 5.24 22.31 10.45
CA VAL A 35 6.09 23.36 9.87
C VAL A 35 5.27 24.57 9.45
N ALA A 36 4.11 24.37 8.82
CA ALA A 36 3.24 25.47 8.40
C ALA A 36 2.77 26.30 9.61
N ARG A 37 2.35 25.65 10.69
CA ARG A 37 1.96 26.33 11.94
C ARG A 37 3.12 27.12 12.54
N ARG A 38 4.27 26.47 12.75
CA ARG A 38 5.45 27.12 13.35
C ARG A 38 5.88 28.37 12.58
N LEU A 39 5.96 28.27 11.26
CA LEU A 39 6.36 29.40 10.41
C LEU A 39 5.29 30.50 10.35
N ALA A 40 4.00 30.13 10.41
CA ALA A 40 2.93 31.12 10.46
C ALA A 40 3.00 31.95 11.75
N ASP A 41 3.22 31.29 12.89
CA ASP A 41 3.37 31.95 14.19
C ASP A 41 4.63 32.83 14.24
N GLU A 42 5.77 32.34 13.74
CA GLU A 42 7.04 33.08 13.71
C GLU A 42 6.95 34.36 12.86
N HIS A 43 6.25 34.32 11.73
CA HIS A 43 6.18 35.44 10.78
C HIS A 43 4.91 36.28 10.89
N GLY A 44 3.96 35.91 11.77
CA GLY A 44 2.71 36.64 11.95
C GLY A 44 1.84 36.72 10.68
N ARG A 45 1.94 35.75 9.78
CA ARG A 45 1.17 35.69 8.52
C ARG A 45 0.88 34.25 8.11
N ALA A 46 -0.14 34.04 7.28
CA ALA A 46 -0.42 32.72 6.74
C ALA A 46 0.77 32.17 5.94
N VAL A 47 1.12 30.91 6.19
CA VAL A 47 2.21 30.18 5.52
C VAL A 47 1.68 28.89 4.91
N ARG A 48 2.09 28.62 3.67
CA ARG A 48 1.89 27.33 2.97
C ARG A 48 3.23 26.63 2.86
N VAL A 49 3.28 25.37 3.31
CA VAL A 49 4.41 24.47 3.14
C VAL A 49 4.04 23.44 2.07
N VAL A 50 4.96 23.21 1.14
CA VAL A 50 4.87 22.15 0.13
C VAL A 50 6.22 21.44 0.12
N LEU A 51 6.23 20.16 0.41
CA LEU A 51 7.44 19.34 0.32
C LEU A 51 7.84 19.17 -1.15
N SER A 52 9.14 19.13 -1.40
CA SER A 52 9.62 18.64 -2.69
C SER A 52 9.29 17.15 -2.84
N ARG A 53 9.36 16.62 -4.07
CA ARG A 53 9.18 15.19 -4.27
C ARG A 53 10.28 14.40 -3.57
N GLU A 54 11.51 14.91 -3.61
CA GLU A 54 12.64 14.34 -2.93
C GLU A 54 12.41 14.29 -1.41
N ASP A 55 11.85 15.35 -0.82
CA ASP A 55 11.51 15.39 0.60
C ASP A 55 10.41 14.39 0.95
N THR A 56 9.32 14.31 0.17
CA THR A 56 8.29 13.28 0.39
C THR A 56 8.87 11.87 0.37
N VAL A 57 9.80 11.59 -0.55
CA VAL A 57 10.44 10.27 -0.65
C VAL A 57 11.37 10.00 0.52
N ARG A 58 12.14 10.99 0.97
CA ARG A 58 13.10 10.84 2.08
C ARG A 58 12.43 10.78 3.45
N LEU A 59 11.38 11.56 3.64
CA LEU A 59 10.78 11.81 4.96
C LEU A 59 9.51 11.00 5.21
N GLY A 60 8.80 10.58 4.15
CA GLY A 60 7.61 9.76 4.31
C GLY A 60 7.95 8.32 4.69
N PRO A 61 7.09 7.63 5.47
CA PRO A 61 7.28 6.23 5.77
C PRO A 61 7.18 5.37 4.51
N LYS A 62 7.74 4.15 4.57
CA LYS A 62 7.73 3.16 3.49
C LYS A 62 7.07 1.86 3.92
N ARG A 63 6.66 1.07 2.93
CA ARG A 63 6.21 -0.30 3.16
C ARG A 63 7.44 -1.11 3.59
N PRO A 64 7.35 -1.91 4.67
CA PRO A 64 8.49 -2.71 5.10
C PRO A 64 8.86 -3.74 4.02
N PRO A 65 10.15 -4.00 3.74
CA PRO A 65 10.55 -5.19 3.00
C PRO A 65 10.19 -6.45 3.79
N LEU A 66 9.64 -7.47 3.11
CA LEU A 66 9.20 -8.72 3.75
C LEU A 66 9.83 -9.95 3.13
N ALA A 67 10.06 -10.97 3.96
CA ALA A 67 10.25 -12.36 3.53
C ALA A 67 9.21 -13.23 4.25
N ILE A 68 8.47 -14.04 3.49
CA ILE A 68 7.34 -14.81 4.00
C ILE A 68 7.53 -16.27 3.63
N GLY A 69 7.32 -17.17 4.59
CA GLY A 69 7.27 -18.61 4.37
C GLY A 69 6.06 -19.20 5.08
N VAL A 70 5.25 -19.97 4.36
CA VAL A 70 4.05 -20.62 4.88
C VAL A 70 4.07 -22.13 4.58
N GLY A 71 3.55 -22.92 5.52
CA GLY A 71 3.27 -24.33 5.35
C GLY A 71 1.93 -24.55 4.64
N ALA A 72 1.68 -25.80 4.25
CA ALA A 72 0.42 -26.21 3.61
C ALA A 72 -0.80 -26.08 4.54
N ASP A 73 -0.57 -25.98 5.86
CA ASP A 73 -1.59 -25.73 6.89
C ASP A 73 -1.87 -24.22 7.08
N GLY A 74 -1.18 -23.35 6.36
CA GLY A 74 -1.31 -21.89 6.46
C GLY A 74 -0.55 -21.26 7.63
N ALA A 75 0.14 -22.06 8.47
CA ALA A 75 1.04 -21.54 9.50
C ALA A 75 2.38 -21.12 8.89
N GLY A 76 3.10 -20.19 9.51
CA GLY A 76 4.33 -19.69 8.91
C GLY A 76 4.98 -18.53 9.63
N VAL A 77 5.96 -17.91 8.96
CA VAL A 77 6.71 -16.76 9.49
C VAL A 77 6.74 -15.65 8.44
N ALA A 78 6.47 -14.42 8.88
CA ALA A 78 6.72 -13.20 8.12
C ALA A 78 7.84 -12.40 8.80
N ARG A 79 8.97 -12.23 8.11
CA ARG A 79 10.09 -11.41 8.55
C ARG A 79 10.02 -10.04 7.91
N LEU A 80 9.90 -8.99 8.71
CA LEU A 80 9.79 -7.60 8.25
C LEU A 80 11.08 -6.86 8.57
N ALA A 81 11.69 -6.23 7.56
CA ALA A 81 12.84 -5.37 7.74
C ALA A 81 12.40 -3.94 8.09
N ARG A 82 13.10 -3.32 9.04
CA ARG A 82 12.81 -1.95 9.52
C ARG A 82 14.04 -1.30 10.15
N PRO A 83 14.10 0.05 10.29
CA PRO A 83 15.15 0.69 11.09
C PRO A 83 14.88 0.54 12.60
N SER A 84 15.95 0.27 13.37
CA SER A 84 15.86 -0.07 14.80
C SER A 84 15.22 1.00 15.70
N ILE A 85 15.15 2.25 15.22
CA ILE A 85 14.70 3.41 15.99
C ILE A 85 13.34 3.98 15.57
N ALA A 86 12.72 3.48 14.48
CA ALA A 86 11.50 4.07 13.93
C ALA A 86 10.67 3.06 13.11
N ALA A 87 9.73 2.37 13.76
CA ALA A 87 8.75 1.53 13.09
C ALA A 87 7.49 1.31 13.95
N ASP A 88 6.33 1.28 13.30
CA ASP A 88 5.07 0.83 13.93
C ASP A 88 5.00 -0.71 13.98
N GLU A 89 5.84 -1.32 14.82
CA GLU A 89 5.87 -2.79 14.98
C GLU A 89 4.52 -3.35 15.46
N ALA A 90 3.83 -2.62 16.35
CA ALA A 90 2.56 -3.06 16.93
C ALA A 90 1.45 -3.06 15.87
N GLY A 91 1.31 -1.98 15.09
CA GLY A 91 0.34 -1.91 14.00
C GLY A 91 0.63 -2.91 12.90
N LEU A 92 1.90 -3.11 12.51
CA LEU A 92 2.28 -4.12 11.52
C LEU A 92 1.89 -5.53 11.97
N ARG A 93 2.20 -5.88 13.24
CA ARG A 93 1.82 -7.17 13.81
C ARG A 93 0.31 -7.36 13.87
N ALA A 94 -0.42 -6.33 14.32
CA ALA A 94 -1.88 -6.37 14.41
C ALA A 94 -2.53 -6.53 13.03
N SER A 95 -2.01 -5.83 12.01
CA SER A 95 -2.52 -5.89 10.65
C SER A 95 -2.39 -7.29 10.04
N ILE A 96 -1.24 -7.96 10.23
CA ILE A 96 -1.01 -9.33 9.75
C ILE A 96 -1.88 -10.32 10.54
N ALA A 97 -1.93 -10.19 11.86
CA ALA A 97 -2.72 -11.09 12.71
C ALA A 97 -4.22 -11.04 12.39
N ALA A 98 -4.73 -9.91 11.89
CA ALA A 98 -6.13 -9.75 11.50
C ALA A 98 -6.54 -10.65 10.32
N VAL A 99 -5.62 -11.02 9.43
CA VAL A 99 -5.89 -11.89 8.27
C VAL A 99 -5.25 -13.27 8.40
N ALA A 100 -4.18 -13.38 9.19
CA ALA A 100 -3.33 -14.56 9.26
C ALA A 100 -2.81 -14.78 10.68
N PRO A 101 -3.67 -15.17 11.64
CA PRO A 101 -3.28 -15.34 13.04
C PRO A 101 -2.27 -16.48 13.29
N ALA A 102 -2.08 -17.37 12.31
CA ALA A 102 -1.11 -18.47 12.36
C ALA A 102 0.28 -18.07 11.83
N ILE A 103 0.50 -16.79 11.49
CA ILE A 103 1.78 -16.26 11.02
C ILE A 103 2.52 -15.59 12.18
N ASP A 104 3.69 -16.13 12.50
CA ASP A 104 4.62 -15.51 13.42
C ASP A 104 5.32 -14.33 12.74
N VAL A 105 5.22 -13.14 13.36
CA VAL A 105 5.85 -11.92 12.84
C VAL A 105 7.17 -11.66 13.55
N GLU A 106 8.26 -11.66 12.80
CA GLU A 106 9.62 -11.36 13.25
C GLU A 106 10.11 -10.05 12.64
N PHE A 107 10.82 -9.23 13.41
CA PHE A 107 11.42 -7.98 12.92
C PHE A 107 12.93 -8.15 12.78
N VAL A 108 13.47 -7.62 11.67
CA VAL A 108 14.89 -7.60 11.38
C VAL A 108 15.35 -6.15 11.25
N ASP A 109 16.35 -5.79 12.03
CA ASP A 109 16.93 -4.44 11.99
C ASP A 109 17.77 -4.28 10.72
N VAL A 110 17.38 -3.33 9.88
CA VAL A 110 18.07 -2.96 8.64
C VAL A 110 18.06 -1.43 8.54
N ALA A 111 19.19 -0.84 8.14
CA ALA A 111 19.23 0.60 7.87
C ALA A 111 18.24 0.93 6.74
N GLY A 112 17.37 1.91 6.97
CA GLY A 112 16.33 2.25 6.02
C GLY A 112 15.47 3.42 6.48
N PRO A 113 14.57 3.90 5.60
CA PRO A 113 13.55 4.86 5.99
C PRO A 113 12.58 4.24 7.01
N GLU A 114 11.87 5.10 7.74
CA GLU A 114 10.77 4.68 8.62
C GLU A 114 9.77 3.79 7.86
N VAL A 115 9.21 2.79 8.53
CA VAL A 115 8.18 1.92 7.97
C VAL A 115 6.88 2.03 8.77
N SER A 116 5.74 1.88 8.10
CA SER A 116 4.42 2.05 8.73
C SER A 116 3.38 1.06 8.20
N ALA A 117 2.48 0.65 9.11
CA ALA A 117 1.29 -0.14 8.81
C ALA A 117 0.16 0.69 8.18
N ASP A 118 0.22 2.02 8.27
CA ASP A 118 -0.81 2.92 7.71
C ASP A 118 -0.89 2.83 6.18
N LEU A 119 0.21 2.45 5.54
CA LEU A 119 0.28 2.28 4.10
C LEU A 119 -0.69 1.19 3.65
N ARG A 120 -1.47 1.45 2.59
CA ARG A 120 -2.49 0.53 2.03
C ARG A 120 -2.00 -0.91 2.09
N GLY A 121 -2.63 -1.78 2.87
CA GLY A 121 -2.27 -3.19 2.83
C GLY A 121 -0.88 -3.56 3.38
N ALA A 122 -0.15 -2.68 4.05
CA ALA A 122 1.23 -2.95 4.49
C ALA A 122 1.34 -4.17 5.39
N GLY A 123 2.11 -5.16 4.96
CA GLY A 123 2.34 -6.41 5.67
C GLY A 123 1.25 -7.45 5.44
N TRP A 124 -0.02 -7.08 5.68
CA TRP A 124 -1.11 -8.04 5.59
C TRP A 124 -1.46 -8.44 4.16
N ALA A 125 -1.33 -7.54 3.18
CA ALA A 125 -1.69 -7.84 1.79
C ALA A 125 -0.70 -8.82 1.16
N GLU A 126 0.59 -8.68 1.46
CA GLU A 126 1.64 -9.59 1.03
C GLU A 126 1.45 -10.98 1.65
N VAL A 127 1.14 -11.04 2.96
CA VAL A 127 0.85 -12.30 3.64
C VAL A 127 -0.40 -12.97 3.08
N ALA A 128 -1.47 -12.20 2.85
CA ALA A 128 -2.69 -12.72 2.23
C ALA A 128 -2.43 -13.25 0.80
N ALA A 129 -1.57 -12.58 0.03
CA ALA A 129 -1.19 -13.04 -1.29
C ALA A 129 -0.42 -14.36 -1.25
N VAL A 130 0.48 -14.53 -0.28
CA VAL A 130 1.20 -15.80 -0.07
C VAL A 130 0.25 -16.91 0.37
N LEU A 131 -0.66 -16.65 1.29
CA LEU A 131 -1.67 -17.64 1.72
C LEU A 131 -2.61 -18.05 0.59
N SER A 132 -3.00 -17.13 -0.29
CA SER A 132 -3.82 -17.44 -1.48
C SER A 132 -3.15 -18.45 -2.42
N SER A 133 -1.82 -18.52 -2.45
CA SER A 133 -1.09 -19.51 -3.26
C SER A 133 -1.27 -20.97 -2.81
N LEU A 134 -1.79 -21.20 -1.59
CA LEU A 134 -2.13 -22.53 -1.08
C LEU A 134 -3.38 -23.13 -1.76
N HIS A 135 -4.08 -22.32 -2.56
CA HIS A 135 -5.29 -22.71 -3.25
C HIS A 135 -5.16 -22.52 -4.77
N ASP A 136 -6.06 -23.15 -5.52
CA ASP A 136 -6.20 -22.89 -6.95
C ASP A 136 -6.86 -21.52 -7.20
N ALA A 137 -6.70 -21.00 -8.42
CA ALA A 137 -7.37 -19.77 -8.83
C ALA A 137 -8.91 -19.94 -8.81
N PRO A 138 -9.69 -18.86 -8.58
CA PRO A 138 -9.24 -17.47 -8.42
C PRO A 138 -8.60 -17.18 -7.07
N ASP A 139 -7.66 -16.24 -7.06
CA ASP A 139 -6.98 -15.80 -5.83
C ASP A 139 -7.91 -14.93 -4.99
N ARG A 140 -8.45 -15.52 -3.92
CA ARG A 140 -9.46 -14.90 -3.05
C ARG A 140 -8.84 -14.42 -1.74
N VAL A 141 -9.11 -13.17 -1.39
CA VAL A 141 -8.65 -12.54 -0.15
C VAL A 141 -9.83 -11.95 0.62
N VAL A 142 -9.78 -12.06 1.95
CA VAL A 142 -10.64 -11.33 2.88
C VAL A 142 -9.78 -10.30 3.61
N ALA A 143 -10.10 -9.02 3.46
CA ALA A 143 -9.39 -7.93 4.11
C ALA A 143 -9.79 -7.78 5.60
N PRO A 144 -8.99 -7.09 6.44
CA PRO A 144 -9.29 -6.88 7.86
C PRO A 144 -10.66 -6.24 8.14
N ASN A 145 -11.20 -5.48 7.19
CA ASN A 145 -12.51 -4.84 7.28
C ASN A 145 -13.67 -5.74 6.80
N GLY A 146 -13.41 -7.02 6.54
CA GLY A 146 -14.40 -8.03 6.13
C GLY A 146 -14.70 -8.08 4.63
N VAL A 147 -14.20 -7.12 3.83
CA VAL A 147 -14.39 -7.13 2.38
C VAL A 147 -13.72 -8.36 1.78
N THR A 148 -14.42 -9.00 0.85
CA THR A 148 -13.84 -10.05 0.01
C THR A 148 -13.53 -9.51 -1.38
N ALA A 149 -12.36 -9.86 -1.92
CA ALA A 149 -12.08 -9.71 -3.35
C ALA A 149 -11.46 -11.00 -3.90
N SER A 150 -11.67 -11.26 -5.18
CA SER A 150 -11.00 -12.33 -5.93
C SER A 150 -10.42 -11.78 -7.21
N ALA A 151 -9.25 -12.28 -7.63
CA ALA A 151 -8.64 -11.89 -8.89
C ALA A 151 -8.09 -13.11 -9.66
N TRP A 152 -8.14 -13.04 -10.98
CA TRP A 152 -7.57 -14.06 -11.87
C TRP A 152 -7.31 -13.50 -13.27
N TRP A 153 -6.55 -14.26 -14.07
CA TRP A 153 -6.28 -13.92 -15.46
C TRP A 153 -7.16 -14.74 -16.40
N GLU A 154 -7.81 -14.06 -17.33
CA GLU A 154 -8.43 -14.63 -18.53
C GLU A 154 -7.60 -14.20 -19.73
N ASP A 155 -6.73 -15.08 -20.20
CA ASP A 155 -5.67 -14.75 -21.18
C ASP A 155 -4.79 -13.59 -20.68
N ASP A 156 -4.86 -12.43 -21.35
CA ASP A 156 -4.12 -11.21 -21.01
C ASP A 156 -4.99 -10.17 -20.27
N ARG A 157 -6.23 -10.51 -19.93
CA ARG A 157 -7.15 -9.66 -19.17
C ARG A 157 -7.13 -10.06 -17.70
N LEU A 158 -6.96 -9.07 -16.81
CA LEU A 158 -7.13 -9.26 -15.38
C LEU A 158 -8.62 -9.07 -15.03
N VAL A 159 -9.21 -10.05 -14.34
CA VAL A 159 -10.57 -9.97 -13.82
C VAL A 159 -10.52 -9.84 -12.30
N VAL A 160 -11.38 -8.96 -11.77
CA VAL A 160 -11.51 -8.69 -10.34
C VAL A 160 -12.99 -8.75 -9.97
N ASP A 161 -13.30 -9.60 -9.00
CA ASP A 161 -14.60 -9.59 -8.30
C ASP A 161 -14.41 -8.96 -6.92
N VAL A 162 -15.29 -8.05 -6.52
CA VAL A 162 -15.27 -7.41 -5.20
C VAL A 162 -16.65 -7.41 -4.56
N ASP A 163 -16.73 -7.83 -3.30
CA ASP A 163 -17.91 -7.74 -2.45
C ASP A 163 -17.59 -6.85 -1.24
N CYS A 164 -18.17 -5.65 -1.25
CA CYS A 164 -17.92 -4.61 -0.26
C CYS A 164 -19.20 -3.92 0.25
N GLY A 165 -20.32 -4.64 0.25
CA GLY A 165 -21.64 -4.09 0.58
C GLY A 165 -22.29 -3.31 -0.56
N ASP A 166 -23.33 -2.54 -0.24
CA ASP A 166 -24.09 -1.71 -1.19
C ASP A 166 -23.27 -0.48 -1.59
N ALA A 167 -22.61 -0.56 -2.74
CA ALA A 167 -21.70 0.49 -3.21
C ALA A 167 -22.43 1.83 -3.35
N LEU A 168 -21.91 2.87 -2.69
CA LEU A 168 -22.47 4.23 -2.75
C LEU A 168 -22.49 4.78 -4.19
N ASP A 169 -21.46 4.46 -4.97
CA ASP A 169 -21.36 4.78 -6.39
C ASP A 169 -20.43 3.77 -7.08
N ASP A 170 -20.99 2.99 -8.01
CA ASP A 170 -20.27 1.95 -8.75
C ASP A 170 -19.12 2.49 -9.60
N VAL A 171 -19.24 3.71 -10.14
CA VAL A 171 -18.21 4.31 -11.00
C VAL A 171 -17.01 4.70 -10.16
N VAL A 172 -17.26 5.33 -9.01
CA VAL A 172 -16.22 5.71 -8.05
C VAL A 172 -15.54 4.45 -7.50
N LEU A 173 -16.29 3.47 -7.02
CA LEU A 173 -15.72 2.22 -6.51
C LEU A 173 -14.85 1.53 -7.57
N ARG A 174 -15.37 1.40 -8.80
CA ARG A 174 -14.61 0.83 -9.92
C ARG A 174 -13.30 1.57 -10.16
N SER A 175 -13.27 2.90 -10.08
CA SER A 175 -12.03 3.67 -10.23
C SER A 175 -10.99 3.35 -9.14
N TYR A 176 -11.43 3.16 -7.89
CA TYR A 176 -10.54 2.76 -6.79
C TYR A 176 -10.01 1.33 -6.95
N CYS A 177 -10.84 0.40 -7.43
CA CYS A 177 -10.43 -0.97 -7.74
C CYS A 177 -9.41 -1.01 -8.88
N LEU A 178 -9.61 -0.22 -9.94
CA LEU A 178 -8.64 -0.09 -11.04
C LEU A 178 -7.29 0.44 -10.55
N GLY A 179 -7.30 1.49 -9.72
CA GLY A 179 -6.08 2.03 -9.12
C GLY A 179 -5.39 1.05 -8.16
N ALA A 180 -6.16 0.27 -7.39
CA ALA A 180 -5.63 -0.80 -6.55
C ALA A 180 -4.96 -1.91 -7.37
N ALA A 181 -5.61 -2.36 -8.43
CA ALA A 181 -5.08 -3.39 -9.31
C ALA A 181 -3.80 -2.90 -10.03
N HIS A 182 -3.78 -1.65 -10.51
CA HIS A 182 -2.59 -1.02 -11.10
C HIS A 182 -1.39 -1.03 -10.14
N MET A 183 -1.59 -0.57 -8.89
CA MET A 183 -0.51 -0.54 -7.89
C MET A 183 -0.05 -1.95 -7.51
N ALA A 184 -0.96 -2.93 -7.41
CA ALA A 184 -0.60 -4.31 -7.11
C ALA A 184 0.25 -4.92 -8.24
N LEU A 185 -0.14 -4.71 -9.49
CA LEU A 185 0.65 -5.15 -10.66
C LEU A 185 2.04 -4.51 -10.68
N GLY A 186 2.13 -3.19 -10.41
CA GLY A 186 3.39 -2.48 -10.28
C GLY A 186 4.28 -3.08 -9.19
N MET A 187 3.73 -3.26 -7.98
CA MET A 187 4.46 -3.82 -6.83
C MET A 187 5.02 -5.21 -7.09
N VAL A 188 4.25 -6.10 -7.72
CA VAL A 188 4.74 -7.45 -8.02
C VAL A 188 5.80 -7.43 -9.10
N ARG A 189 5.68 -6.57 -10.12
CA ARG A 189 6.44 -6.73 -11.37
C ARG A 189 7.59 -5.75 -11.56
N SER A 190 7.51 -4.52 -11.09
CA SER A 190 8.45 -3.49 -11.50
C SER A 190 8.78 -2.43 -10.46
N GLU A 191 7.90 -2.20 -9.49
CA GLU A 191 8.07 -1.11 -8.54
C GLU A 191 9.09 -1.45 -7.45
N GLY A 192 10.01 -0.52 -7.21
CA GLY A 192 11.07 -0.67 -6.22
C GLY A 192 11.64 0.66 -5.77
N LEU A 193 12.33 0.61 -4.64
CA LEU A 193 13.06 1.76 -4.07
C LEU A 193 14.44 1.30 -3.66
N ALA A 194 15.48 1.79 -4.34
CA ALA A 194 16.86 1.58 -3.93
C ALA A 194 17.18 2.42 -2.69
N VAL A 195 17.80 1.76 -1.71
CA VAL A 195 18.21 2.36 -0.44
C VAL A 195 19.71 2.13 -0.27
N GLY A 196 20.43 3.18 0.11
CA GLY A 196 21.85 3.12 0.43
C GLY A 196 22.15 2.30 1.67
N VAL A 197 23.42 1.94 1.87
CA VAL A 197 23.87 1.20 3.07
C VAL A 197 23.63 1.97 4.37
N ASP A 198 23.48 3.29 4.27
CA ASP A 198 23.13 4.23 5.35
C ASP A 198 21.63 4.36 5.59
N GLY A 199 20.80 3.64 4.82
CA GLY A 199 19.34 3.69 4.93
C GLY A 199 18.68 4.83 4.15
N VAL A 200 19.44 5.61 3.39
CA VAL A 200 18.91 6.77 2.65
C VAL A 200 18.37 6.34 1.28
N PRO A 201 17.13 6.74 0.91
CA PRO A 201 16.62 6.52 -0.44
C PRO A 201 17.51 7.13 -1.53
N LEU A 202 17.84 6.32 -2.54
CA LEU A 202 18.67 6.72 -3.69
C LEU A 202 17.80 7.13 -4.89
N ASP A 203 16.66 6.48 -5.08
CA ASP A 203 15.69 6.85 -6.10
C ASP A 203 14.82 7.98 -5.58
N LEU A 204 14.80 9.11 -6.29
CA LEU A 204 14.10 10.32 -5.84
C LEU A 204 13.08 10.84 -6.86
N THR A 205 12.97 10.19 -8.01
CA THR A 205 12.06 10.59 -9.09
C THR A 205 10.99 9.52 -9.33
N VAL A 206 9.83 9.92 -9.82
CA VAL A 206 8.76 8.95 -10.17
C VAL A 206 9.26 7.93 -11.21
N ARG A 207 10.13 8.36 -12.13
CA ARG A 207 10.69 7.48 -13.17
C ARG A 207 11.62 6.42 -12.60
N SER A 208 12.34 6.72 -11.52
CA SER A 208 13.30 5.77 -10.93
C SER A 208 12.62 4.63 -10.16
N PHE A 209 11.33 4.77 -9.79
CA PHE A 209 10.63 3.74 -9.02
C PHE A 209 10.13 2.56 -9.85
N GLY A 210 10.19 2.63 -11.19
CA GLY A 210 9.64 1.56 -12.03
C GLY A 210 8.11 1.45 -12.00
N VAL A 211 7.41 2.56 -11.74
CA VAL A 211 5.93 2.60 -11.75
C VAL A 211 5.39 2.08 -13.08
N LEU A 212 4.45 1.14 -13.00
CA LEU A 212 3.80 0.56 -14.18
C LEU A 212 3.16 1.67 -15.02
N ARG A 213 3.54 1.76 -16.30
CA ARG A 213 2.97 2.79 -17.19
C ARG A 213 1.51 2.46 -17.47
N ALA A 214 0.67 3.50 -17.59
CA ALA A 214 -0.73 3.33 -17.94
C ALA A 214 -0.94 2.55 -19.25
N VAL A 215 -0.07 2.77 -20.25
CA VAL A 215 -0.11 2.05 -21.53
C VAL A 215 0.30 0.57 -21.44
N ASP A 216 1.04 0.20 -20.41
CA ASP A 216 1.44 -1.19 -20.16
C ASP A 216 0.51 -1.88 -19.16
N THR A 217 -0.47 -1.15 -18.62
CA THR A 217 -1.45 -1.72 -17.71
C THR A 217 -2.39 -2.59 -18.54
N PRO A 218 -2.57 -3.88 -18.20
CA PRO A 218 -3.47 -4.76 -18.93
C PRO A 218 -4.91 -4.24 -18.84
N GLN A 219 -5.79 -4.77 -19.67
CA GLN A 219 -7.21 -4.56 -19.46
C GLN A 219 -7.62 -5.17 -18.12
N ILE A 220 -8.35 -4.39 -17.31
CA ILE A 220 -8.85 -4.81 -16.00
C ILE A 220 -10.38 -4.75 -16.04
N ASP A 221 -11.04 -5.89 -15.84
CA ASP A 221 -12.49 -5.99 -15.70
C ASP A 221 -12.85 -6.08 -14.22
N VAL A 222 -13.62 -5.12 -13.71
CA VAL A 222 -14.03 -5.05 -12.31
C VAL A 222 -15.53 -5.32 -12.21
N ARG A 223 -15.87 -6.40 -11.52
CA ARG A 223 -17.24 -6.82 -11.22
C ARG A 223 -17.52 -6.54 -9.75
N ILE A 224 -18.49 -5.68 -9.51
CA ILE A 224 -18.94 -5.31 -8.17
C ILE A 224 -20.11 -6.24 -7.83
N ALA A 225 -19.97 -7.02 -6.78
CA ALA A 225 -21.04 -7.87 -6.29
C ALA A 225 -22.22 -7.00 -5.81
N ARG A 226 -23.44 -7.43 -6.10
CA ARG A 226 -24.63 -6.81 -5.53
C ARG A 226 -24.81 -7.34 -4.11
N SER A 227 -24.87 -6.43 -3.15
CA SER A 227 -25.01 -6.73 -1.73
C SER A 227 -25.86 -5.64 -1.09
N ASP A 228 -26.71 -6.02 -0.13
CA ASP A 228 -27.52 -5.07 0.65
C ASP A 228 -26.82 -4.70 1.98
N GLY A 229 -25.53 -5.06 2.12
CA GLY A 229 -24.72 -4.78 3.30
C GLY A 229 -24.26 -3.32 3.40
N GLU A 230 -23.76 -2.92 4.57
CA GLU A 230 -23.17 -1.59 4.75
C GLU A 230 -21.97 -1.40 3.79
N PRO A 231 -21.86 -0.26 3.07
CA PRO A 231 -20.73 0.01 2.20
C PRO A 231 -19.43 0.10 2.99
N VAL A 232 -18.44 -0.70 2.58
CA VAL A 232 -17.08 -0.70 3.14
C VAL A 232 -16.07 -0.46 2.02
N ASN A 233 -14.92 0.16 2.32
CA ASN A 233 -13.86 0.32 1.32
C ASN A 233 -13.33 -1.04 0.85
N GLY A 234 -13.58 -1.40 -0.41
CA GLY A 234 -13.12 -2.67 -0.97
C GLY A 234 -11.78 -2.67 -1.70
N SER A 235 -11.15 -1.50 -1.86
CA SER A 235 -9.97 -1.35 -2.72
C SER A 235 -8.70 -2.03 -2.16
N ASP A 236 -8.58 -2.18 -0.84
CA ASP A 236 -7.43 -2.86 -0.25
C ASP A 236 -7.53 -4.39 -0.40
N ALA A 237 -8.75 -4.96 -0.34
CA ALA A 237 -8.98 -6.37 -0.66
C ALA A 237 -8.62 -6.65 -2.12
N VAL A 238 -9.03 -5.77 -3.05
CA VAL A 238 -8.65 -5.85 -4.47
C VAL A 238 -7.14 -5.79 -4.64
N PHE A 239 -6.45 -4.87 -3.96
CA PHE A 239 -5.00 -4.77 -3.99
C PHE A 239 -4.34 -6.12 -3.62
N ALA A 240 -4.75 -6.73 -2.50
CA ALA A 240 -4.20 -8.00 -2.04
C ALA A 240 -4.52 -9.18 -2.98
N ALA A 241 -5.76 -9.29 -3.48
CA ALA A 241 -6.14 -10.32 -4.44
C ALA A 241 -5.35 -10.21 -5.75
N VAL A 242 -5.12 -8.99 -6.24
CA VAL A 242 -4.36 -8.76 -7.47
C VAL A 242 -2.86 -9.01 -7.27
N LEU A 243 -2.29 -8.74 -6.08
CA LEU A 243 -0.91 -9.16 -5.77
C LEU A 243 -0.77 -10.69 -5.96
N ALA A 244 -1.70 -11.46 -5.41
CA ALA A 244 -1.71 -12.92 -5.52
C ALA A 244 -1.84 -13.39 -6.97
N ALA A 245 -2.82 -12.86 -7.71
CA ALA A 245 -3.06 -13.24 -9.10
C ALA A 245 -1.89 -12.86 -10.03
N ALA A 246 -1.26 -11.72 -9.81
CA ALA A 246 -0.07 -11.30 -10.55
C ALA A 246 1.12 -12.23 -10.26
N TRP A 247 1.36 -12.53 -8.98
CA TRP A 247 2.43 -13.43 -8.57
C TRP A 247 2.25 -14.85 -9.09
N ARG A 248 1.01 -15.38 -9.06
CA ARG A 248 0.65 -16.66 -9.67
C ARG A 248 0.92 -16.66 -11.17
N ARG A 249 0.51 -15.60 -11.88
CA ARG A 249 0.72 -15.46 -13.33
C ARG A 249 2.20 -15.48 -13.71
N ASP A 250 3.04 -14.97 -12.82
CA ASP A 250 4.50 -14.92 -12.97
C ASP A 250 5.19 -16.19 -12.42
N GLY A 251 4.43 -17.25 -12.12
CA GLY A 251 4.97 -18.55 -11.71
C GLY A 251 5.50 -18.58 -10.27
N PHE A 252 4.95 -17.75 -9.38
CA PHE A 252 5.36 -17.66 -7.98
C PHE A 252 6.85 -17.37 -7.77
N ALA A 253 7.39 -16.42 -8.55
CA ALA A 253 8.78 -16.00 -8.44
C ALA A 253 9.18 -15.68 -6.98
N PRO A 254 10.33 -16.17 -6.47
CA PRO A 254 10.67 -16.09 -5.04
C PRO A 254 11.04 -14.69 -4.55
N ARG A 255 11.12 -13.71 -5.46
CA ARG A 255 11.48 -12.33 -5.15
C ARG A 255 10.63 -11.39 -5.99
N TRP A 256 10.11 -10.34 -5.35
CA TRP A 256 9.52 -9.20 -6.02
C TRP A 256 10.49 -8.01 -6.01
N PRO A 257 10.46 -7.14 -7.02
CA PRO A 257 9.70 -7.28 -8.26
C PRO A 257 10.16 -8.48 -9.12
N SER A 258 9.24 -9.13 -9.83
CA SER A 258 9.42 -10.38 -10.58
C SER A 258 9.93 -10.18 -12.01
N ALA A 259 9.73 -9.00 -12.62
CA ALA A 259 10.17 -8.72 -13.97
C ALA A 259 11.45 -7.87 -13.99
N HIS A 260 12.37 -8.25 -14.88
CA HIS A 260 13.45 -7.41 -15.40
C HIS A 260 13.24 -7.18 -16.89
#